data_AF-A0A510PH11-F1
#
_entry.id   AF-A0A510PH11-F1
#
_cell.length_a   1.000
_cell.length_b   1.000
_cell.length_c   1.000
_cell.angle_alpha   90.00
_cell.angle_beta   90.00
_cell.angle_gamma   90.00
#
_symmetry.space_group_name_H-M   'P 1'
#
loop_
_entity.id
_entity.type
_entity.pdbx_description
1 polymer ?
#
loop_
_entity_poly.entity_id
_entity_poly.type
_entity_poly.pdbx_seq_one_letter_code
_entity_poly.pdbx_strand_id
1 'polypeptide(L)' 'MIPTLLTATTCFIIAFIAAPPVDIDGIREPVAGSLLYGNNIISGAVVPSSNAIGLHFYPIWEAASLDEWLYNGGP' A
#
# COMPACT_ATOMS: atom_id res chain seq x y z
N MET A 1 17.11 13.82 -5.47
CA MET A 1 17.54 12.41 -5.48
C MET A 1 17.64 11.83 -4.08
N ILE A 2 18.50 12.34 -3.18
CA ILE A 2 18.72 11.72 -1.85
C ILE A 2 17.41 11.63 -1.02
N PRO A 3 16.67 12.73 -0.76
CA PRO A 3 15.49 12.64 0.09
C PRO A 3 14.39 11.77 -0.52
N THR A 4 14.17 11.89 -1.83
CA THR A 4 13.14 11.14 -2.55
C THR A 4 13.39 9.63 -2.54
N LEU A 5 14.63 9.19 -2.71
CA LEU A 5 14.97 7.76 -2.69
C LEU A 5 14.92 7.17 -1.28
N LEU A 6 15.35 7.93 -0.26
CA LEU A 6 15.25 7.48 1.13
C LEU A 6 13.78 7.30 1.52
N THR A 7 12.91 8.27 1.23
CA THR A 7 11.48 8.18 1.53
C THR A 7 10.85 6.96 0.84
N ALA A 8 11.09 6.77 -0.46
CA ALA A 8 10.56 5.63 -1.20
C ALA A 8 11.05 4.28 -0.64
N THR A 9 12.34 4.18 -0.32
CA THR A 9 12.94 2.96 0.22
C THR A 9 12.37 2.62 1.60
N THR A 10 12.25 3.61 2.48
CA THR A 10 11.67 3.42 3.82
C THR A 10 10.20 3.00 3.73
N CYS A 11 9.40 3.66 2.88
CA CYS A 11 8.00 3.30 2.67
C CYS A 11 7.87 1.85 2.17
N PHE A 12 8.63 1.51 1.11
CA PHE A 12 8.61 0.17 0.52
C PHE A 12 8.96 -0.94 1.51
N ILE A 13 10.04 -0.77 2.29
CA ILE A 13 10.47 -1.78 3.27
C ILE A 13 9.39 -2.01 4.33
N ILE A 14 8.81 -0.94 4.88
CA ILE A 14 7.76 -1.05 5.90
C ILE A 14 6.51 -1.70 5.31
N ALA A 15 6.06 -1.27 4.12
CA ALA A 15 4.87 -1.80 3.47
C ALA A 15 5.03 -3.29 3.10
N PHE A 16 6.16 -3.68 2.53
CA PHE A 16 6.44 -5.06 2.16
C PHE A 16 6.46 -6.00 3.39
N ILE A 17 6.90 -5.51 4.54
CA ILE A 17 6.91 -6.31 5.78
C ILE A 17 5.53 -6.35 6.43
N ALA A 18 4.84 -5.22 6.56
CA ALA A 18 3.76 -5.06 7.54
C ALA A 18 2.46 -4.42 7.02
N ALA A 19 2.34 -4.05 5.74
CA ALA A 19 1.09 -3.47 5.25
C ALA A 19 -0.10 -4.45 5.39
N PRO A 20 -1.29 -3.98 5.79
CA PRO A 20 -2.49 -4.80 5.75
C PRO A 20 -2.93 -5.10 4.30
N PRO A 21 -3.92 -5.99 4.09
CA PRO A 21 -4.49 -6.23 2.78
C PRO A 21 -5.09 -4.98 2.12
N VAL A 22 -4.95 -4.87 0.79
CA VAL A 22 -5.33 -3.69 -0.01
C VAL A 22 -6.43 -4.05 -1.02
N ASP A 23 -7.46 -3.21 -1.14
CA ASP A 23 -8.57 -3.39 -2.10
C ASP A 23 -8.22 -2.87 -3.51
N ILE A 24 -7.32 -3.58 -4.19
CA ILE A 24 -6.74 -3.20 -5.49
C ILE A 24 -7.80 -2.91 -6.57
N ASP A 25 -8.83 -3.74 -6.67
CA ASP A 25 -9.84 -3.62 -7.72
C ASP A 25 -11.01 -2.72 -7.33
N GLY A 26 -11.02 -2.20 -6.10
CA GLY A 26 -12.09 -1.33 -5.58
C GLY A 26 -13.44 -2.05 -5.40
N ILE A 27 -13.42 -3.38 -5.31
CA ILE A 27 -14.60 -4.23 -5.20
C ILE A 27 -14.83 -4.74 -3.77
N ARG A 28 -14.09 -4.21 -2.80
CA ARG A 28 -14.08 -4.64 -1.39
C ARG A 28 -13.54 -6.06 -1.23
N GLU A 29 -12.54 -6.42 -2.03
CA GLU A 29 -11.82 -7.71 -1.94
C GLU A 29 -10.32 -7.46 -1.68
N PRO A 30 -9.92 -7.27 -0.41
CA PRO A 30 -8.54 -6.95 -0.08
C PRO A 30 -7.56 -8.10 -0.36
N VAL A 31 -6.44 -7.79 -1.00
CA VAL A 31 -5.35 -8.72 -1.31
C VAL A 31 -4.21 -8.53 -0.33
N ALA A 32 -3.78 -9.62 0.33
CA ALA A 32 -2.64 -9.59 1.23
C ALA A 32 -1.31 -9.61 0.45
N GLY A 33 -0.49 -8.57 0.61
CA GLY A 33 0.82 -8.48 -0.05
C GLY A 33 2.04 -8.60 0.88
N SER A 34 1.87 -8.39 2.19
CA SER A 34 3.01 -8.28 3.11
C SER A 34 3.39 -9.60 3.79
N LEU A 35 4.63 -9.65 4.30
CA LEU A 35 5.19 -10.82 4.97
C LEU A 35 4.43 -11.21 6.24
N LEU A 36 4.10 -10.22 7.08
CA LEU A 36 3.34 -10.46 8.33
C LEU A 36 1.91 -10.94 8.07
N TYR A 37 1.39 -10.76 6.85
CA TYR A 37 0.08 -11.24 6.42
C TYR A 37 0.15 -12.50 5.55
N GLY A 38 1.21 -13.31 5.70
CA GLY A 38 1.27 -14.68 5.17
C GLY A 38 1.97 -14.83 3.82
N ASN A 39 2.66 -13.79 3.34
CA ASN A 39 3.47 -13.88 2.13
C ASN A 39 4.94 -14.27 2.40
N ASN A 40 5.57 -14.85 1.39
CA ASN A 40 7.01 -15.07 1.34
C ASN A 40 7.67 -14.10 0.34
N ILE A 41 8.99 -14.22 0.12
CA ILE A 41 9.73 -13.31 -0.79
C ILE A 41 9.24 -13.38 -2.25
N ILE A 42 8.68 -14.52 -2.68
CA ILE A 42 8.16 -14.70 -4.04
C ILE A 42 6.72 -14.19 -4.18
N SER A 43 5.89 -14.41 -3.16
CA SER A 43 4.47 -14.03 -3.20
C SER A 43 4.22 -12.60 -2.69
N GLY A 44 5.18 -12.01 -1.97
CA GLY A 44 5.03 -10.68 -1.38
C GLY A 44 5.07 -9.56 -2.40
N ALA A 45 4.28 -8.52 -2.16
CA ALA A 45 4.20 -7.32 -2.98
C ALA A 45 3.71 -6.12 -2.14
N VAL A 46 4.08 -4.92 -2.58
CA VAL A 46 3.32 -3.71 -2.24
C VAL A 46 2.19 -3.62 -3.28
N VAL A 47 0.96 -3.81 -2.82
CA VAL A 47 -0.22 -3.94 -3.70
C VAL A 47 -0.59 -2.56 -4.27
N PRO A 48 -0.87 -2.44 -5.59
CA PRO A 48 -1.31 -1.18 -6.20
C PRO A 48 -2.53 -0.55 -5.53
N SER A 49 -2.67 0.76 -5.72
CA SER A 49 -3.81 1.53 -5.21
C SER A 49 -5.15 1.05 -5.76
N SER A 50 -6.20 1.27 -4.98
CA SER A 50 -7.55 0.85 -5.34
C SER A 50 -8.05 1.49 -6.63
N ASN A 51 -8.70 0.71 -7.49
CA ASN A 51 -9.38 1.21 -8.69
C ASN A 51 -10.50 2.23 -8.37
N ALA A 52 -11.00 2.25 -7.12
CA ALA A 52 -11.92 3.29 -6.66
C ALA A 52 -11.28 4.70 -6.61
N ILE A 53 -9.95 4.79 -6.48
CA ILE A 53 -9.19 6.04 -6.61
C ILE A 53 -9.05 6.44 -8.09
N GLY A 54 -8.92 5.47 -9.00
CA GLY A 54 -8.66 5.72 -10.41
C GLY A 54 -7.35 6.49 -10.61
N LEU A 55 -7.42 7.70 -11.17
CA LEU A 55 -6.26 8.56 -11.44
C LEU A 55 -6.18 9.78 -10.52
N HIS A 56 -6.97 9.80 -9.45
CA HIS A 56 -6.89 10.86 -8.45
C HIS A 56 -5.57 10.79 -7.68
N PHE A 57 -5.00 11.97 -7.36
CA PHE A 57 -3.81 12.05 -6.53
C PHE A 57 -4.19 11.76 -5.08
N TYR A 58 -3.61 10.71 -4.48
CA TYR A 58 -3.99 10.19 -3.17
C TYR A 58 -2.82 10.20 -2.16
N PRO A 59 -2.35 11.38 -1.71
CA PRO A 59 -1.37 11.51 -0.64
C PRO A 59 -2.00 11.16 0.72
N ILE A 60 -1.14 10.95 1.73
CA ILE A 60 -1.57 10.57 3.10
C ILE A 60 -2.64 11.50 3.68
N TRP A 61 -2.58 12.81 3.38
CA TRP A 61 -3.52 13.80 3.91
C TRP A 61 -4.87 13.89 3.17
N GLU A 62 -5.07 13.13 2.09
CA GLU A 62 -6.40 12.98 1.47
C GLU A 62 -7.24 11.91 2.17
N ALA A 63 -6.62 11.00 2.93
CA ALA A 63 -7.35 10.01 3.72
C ALA A 63 -7.78 10.57 5.08
N ALA A 64 -8.91 10.09 5.61
CA ALA A 64 -9.38 10.46 6.94
C ALA A 64 -8.53 9.81 8.06
N SER A 65 -7.83 8.73 7.75
CA SER A 65 -6.96 8.01 8.69
C SER A 65 -5.87 7.23 7.96
N LEU A 66 -4.84 6.79 8.72
CA LEU A 66 -3.84 5.87 8.18
C LEU A 66 -4.44 4.51 7.82
N ASP A 67 -5.44 4.03 8.56
CA ASP A 67 -6.07 2.73 8.27
C ASP A 67 -6.79 2.75 6.92
N GLU A 68 -7.51 3.84 6.61
CA GLU A 68 -8.12 4.06 5.30
C GLU A 68 -7.06 4.20 4.19
N TRP A 69 -6.00 4.97 4.45
CA TRP A 69 -4.91 5.14 3.50
C TRP A 69 -4.24 3.82 3.15
N LEU A 70 -4.02 2.96 4.15
CA LEU A 70 -3.46 1.62 3.96
C LEU A 70 -4.45 0.70 3.23
N TYR A 71 -5.73 0.70 3.58
CA TYR A 71 -6.76 -0.12 2.91
C TYR A 71 -6.86 0.16 1.40
N ASN A 72 -6.69 1.43 1.02
CA ASN A 72 -6.80 1.88 -0.37
C ASN A 72 -5.47 1.83 -1.16
N GLY A 73 -4.40 1.27 -0.59
CA GLY A 73 -3.11 1.11 -1.29
C GLY A 73 -2.37 2.43 -1.50
N GLY A 74 -2.36 3.26 -0.47
CA GLY A 74 -1.61 4.51 -0.47
C GLY A 74 -0.08 4.40 -0.54
N PRO A 75 0.58 3.39 0.08
CA PRO A 75 2.02 3.14 -0.09
C PRO A 75 2.44 2.83 -1.53
#